data_AF-A0A7Z1MJ71-F1
#
_entry.id   AF-A0A7Z1MJ71-F1
#
_cell.length_a   1.000
_cell.length_b   1.000
_cell.length_c   1.000
_cell.angle_alpha   90.00
_cell.angle_beta   90.00
_cell.angle_gamma   90.00
#
_symmetry.space_group_name_H-M   'P 1'
#
loop_
_entity.id
_entity.type
_entity.pdbx_description
1 polymer ?
#
loop_
_entity_poly.entity_id
_entity_poly.type
_entity_poly.pdbx_seq_one_letter_code
_entity_poly.pdbx_strand_id
1 'polypeptide(L)'
;MAKPISFGQFKFGTRKACEEDARRRINSYSPGTIMALDDKAFFEALFTLHSEYDEKVGCGIKDIEVGLDFHRNRCLFIIRKDDSRVVISWRHCVKPYTKKMVVSYAFRRAVKSTVMAFKNEAILNGAVCPKLGVNLTFDNSHVSYVSMSFDDMLTDFLAENSLTYESVELVDPEYSDSDQRGKLASHVVTESWQKYHQSRAEFELLSIEANLSK
;
A
#
# COMPACT_ATOMS: atom_id res chain seq x y z
N MET A 1 6.22 6.99 -25.06
CA MET A 1 4.83 6.46 -25.16
C MET A 1 4.10 6.72 -23.86
N ALA A 2 2.83 7.13 -23.93
CA ALA A 2 2.01 7.28 -22.73
C ALA A 2 1.78 5.89 -22.11
N LYS A 3 1.99 5.76 -20.79
CA LYS A 3 1.83 4.48 -20.09
C LYS A 3 0.37 4.30 -19.69
N PRO A 4 -0.28 3.18 -20.04
CA PRO A 4 -1.63 2.87 -19.59
C PRO A 4 -1.65 2.64 -18.08
N ILE A 5 -2.84 2.68 -17.49
CA ILE A 5 -3.09 2.34 -16.10
C ILE A 5 -4.43 1.62 -15.98
N SER A 6 -4.44 0.54 -15.21
CA SER A 6 -5.63 -0.23 -14.88
C SER A 6 -5.64 -0.58 -13.41
N PHE A 7 -6.82 -0.60 -12.85
CA PHE A 7 -7.09 -1.01 -11.48
C PHE A 7 -8.56 -1.34 -11.41
N GLY A 8 -8.88 -2.42 -10.73
CA GLY A 8 -10.27 -2.83 -10.72
C GLY A 8 -10.77 -3.10 -12.16
N GLN A 9 -12.00 -2.68 -12.43
CA GLN A 9 -12.63 -2.73 -13.75
C GLN A 9 -12.24 -1.55 -14.64
N PHE A 10 -11.52 -0.57 -14.09
CA PHE A 10 -11.20 0.69 -14.76
C PHE A 10 -9.91 0.56 -15.56
N LYS A 11 -9.95 1.03 -16.81
CA LYS A 11 -8.81 1.01 -17.73
C LYS A 11 -8.70 2.36 -18.41
N PHE A 12 -7.50 2.94 -18.35
CA PHE A 12 -7.18 4.20 -19.02
C PHE A 12 -5.99 3.99 -19.95
N GLY A 13 -6.12 4.48 -21.18
CA GLY A 13 -5.02 4.43 -22.16
C GLY A 13 -3.79 5.25 -21.72
N THR A 14 -3.96 6.21 -20.81
CA THR A 14 -2.87 7.01 -20.25
C THR A 14 -3.12 7.35 -18.78
N ARG A 15 -2.03 7.54 -18.01
CA ARG A 15 -2.11 8.07 -16.64
C ARG A 15 -2.75 9.46 -16.57
N LYS A 16 -2.47 10.32 -17.55
CA LYS A 16 -3.06 11.67 -17.62
C LYS A 16 -4.59 11.61 -17.69
N ALA A 17 -5.14 10.70 -18.50
CA ALA A 17 -6.58 10.49 -18.58
C ALA A 17 -7.18 10.01 -17.24
N CYS A 18 -6.48 9.10 -16.54
CA CYS A 18 -6.89 8.68 -15.20
C CYS A 18 -6.87 9.84 -14.19
N GLU A 19 -5.85 10.69 -14.23
CA GLU A 19 -5.75 11.86 -13.35
C GLU A 19 -6.85 12.89 -13.62
N GLU A 20 -7.18 13.11 -14.89
CA GLU A 20 -8.27 14.01 -15.29
C GLU A 20 -9.62 13.48 -14.84
N ASP A 21 -9.89 12.18 -14.98
CA ASP A 21 -11.13 11.56 -14.51
C ASP A 21 -11.25 11.61 -12.99
N ALA A 22 -10.20 11.23 -12.25
CA ALA A 22 -10.19 11.32 -10.79
C ALA A 22 -10.42 12.76 -10.32
N ARG A 23 -9.77 13.75 -10.94
CA ARG A 23 -9.96 15.17 -10.62
C ARG A 23 -11.38 15.65 -10.93
N ARG A 24 -11.95 15.25 -12.07
CA ARG A 24 -13.32 15.57 -12.47
C ARG A 24 -14.32 15.06 -11.42
N ARG A 25 -14.18 13.80 -10.98
CA ARG A 25 -15.02 13.19 -9.93
C ARG A 25 -14.89 13.95 -8.61
N ILE A 26 -13.69 14.25 -8.14
CA ILE A 26 -13.50 14.98 -6.86
C ILE A 26 -14.13 16.38 -6.92
N ASN A 27 -14.02 17.06 -8.06
CA ASN A 27 -14.50 18.43 -8.22
C ASN A 27 -16.03 18.54 -8.31
N SER A 28 -16.76 17.44 -8.56
CA SER A 28 -18.23 17.46 -8.57
C SER A 28 -18.85 17.46 -7.17
N TYR A 29 -18.06 17.28 -6.12
CA TYR A 29 -18.52 17.25 -4.73
C TYR A 29 -18.20 18.56 -4.00
N SER A 30 -19.00 18.90 -2.99
CA SER A 30 -18.65 19.97 -2.04
C SER A 30 -17.77 19.39 -0.93
N PRO A 31 -16.84 20.16 -0.32
CA PRO A 31 -16.12 19.67 0.84
C PRO A 31 -17.07 19.31 1.99
N GLY A 32 -16.81 18.21 2.67
CA GLY A 32 -17.66 17.62 3.72
C GLY A 32 -18.71 16.64 3.21
N THR A 33 -18.78 16.34 1.91
CA THR A 33 -19.77 15.39 1.37
C THR A 33 -19.19 13.99 1.17
N ILE A 34 -20.01 12.98 1.47
CA ILE A 34 -19.76 11.59 1.13
C ILE A 34 -19.94 11.37 -0.38
N MET A 35 -19.04 10.62 -0.99
CA MET A 35 -19.10 10.25 -2.41
C MET A 35 -20.29 9.33 -2.71
N ALA A 36 -20.89 9.51 -3.89
CA ALA A 36 -21.87 8.57 -4.41
C ALA A 36 -21.24 7.20 -4.70
N LEU A 37 -22.07 6.15 -4.75
CA LEU A 37 -21.63 4.76 -4.86
C LEU A 37 -20.66 4.51 -6.04
N ASP A 38 -20.96 5.06 -7.22
CA ASP A 38 -20.15 4.85 -8.42
C ASP A 38 -18.75 5.49 -8.31
N ASP A 39 -18.66 6.69 -7.74
CA ASP A 39 -17.37 7.37 -7.53
C ASP A 39 -16.60 6.72 -6.37
N LYS A 40 -17.31 6.30 -5.32
CA LYS A 40 -16.72 5.51 -4.24
C LYS A 40 -16.08 4.24 -4.78
N ALA A 41 -16.79 3.46 -5.59
CA ALA A 41 -16.26 2.24 -6.21
C ALA A 41 -15.02 2.51 -7.08
N PHE A 42 -14.99 3.65 -7.78
CA PHE A 42 -13.81 4.10 -8.51
C PHE A 42 -12.60 4.34 -7.60
N PHE A 43 -12.79 5.08 -6.50
CA PHE A 43 -11.70 5.42 -5.59
C PHE A 43 -11.27 4.25 -4.72
N GLU A 44 -12.18 3.38 -4.27
CA GLU A 44 -11.83 2.13 -3.59
C GLU A 44 -10.91 1.27 -4.48
N ALA A 45 -11.28 1.10 -5.75
CA ALA A 45 -10.44 0.40 -6.71
C ALA A 45 -9.09 1.11 -6.93
N LEU A 46 -9.07 2.44 -7.06
CA LEU A 46 -7.83 3.20 -7.26
C LEU A 46 -6.89 3.10 -6.05
N PHE A 47 -7.43 3.13 -4.82
CA PHE A 47 -6.64 3.11 -3.59
C PHE A 47 -5.87 1.81 -3.40
N THR A 48 -6.29 0.70 -4.01
CA THR A 48 -5.53 -0.56 -4.01
C THR A 48 -4.12 -0.42 -4.64
N LEU A 49 -3.87 0.63 -5.43
CA LEU A 49 -2.55 0.97 -5.97
C LEU A 49 -1.68 1.80 -5.00
N HIS A 50 -2.23 2.22 -3.85
CA HIS A 50 -1.49 2.95 -2.85
C HIS A 50 -0.48 2.03 -2.15
N SER A 51 0.77 2.46 -2.00
CA SER A 51 1.79 1.62 -1.36
C SER A 51 1.46 1.29 0.11
N GLU A 52 0.80 2.22 0.81
CA GLU A 52 0.29 2.08 2.19
C GLU A 52 -1.21 1.67 2.25
N TYR A 53 -1.76 1.05 1.21
CA TYR A 53 -3.20 0.74 1.13
C TYR A 53 -3.77 0.08 2.40
N ASP A 54 -3.12 -1.00 2.87
CA ASP A 54 -3.61 -1.77 4.01
C ASP A 54 -3.67 -0.94 5.31
N GLU A 55 -2.72 -0.04 5.50
CA GLU A 55 -2.69 0.86 6.65
C GLU A 55 -3.79 1.92 6.53
N LYS A 56 -3.96 2.55 5.36
CA LYS A 56 -5.01 3.56 5.17
C LYS A 56 -6.40 2.93 5.32
N VAL A 57 -6.60 1.71 4.82
CA VAL A 57 -7.89 1.02 4.93
C VAL A 57 -8.16 0.51 6.35
N GLY A 58 -7.15 0.02 7.08
CA GLY A 58 -7.30 -0.47 8.46
C GLY A 58 -8.41 -1.52 8.58
N CYS A 59 -9.39 -1.28 9.45
CA CYS A 59 -10.56 -2.13 9.65
C CYS A 59 -11.57 -2.19 8.47
N GLY A 60 -11.29 -1.50 7.36
CA GLY A 60 -12.09 -1.49 6.14
C GLY A 60 -12.70 -0.12 5.86
N ILE A 61 -13.01 0.14 4.59
CA ILE A 61 -13.66 1.38 4.16
C ILE A 61 -15.17 1.30 4.46
N LYS A 62 -15.69 2.27 5.22
CA LYS A 62 -17.12 2.51 5.39
C LYS A 62 -17.61 3.43 4.29
N ASP A 63 -16.98 4.59 4.11
CA ASP A 63 -17.30 5.60 3.09
C ASP A 63 -16.06 6.42 2.70
N ILE A 64 -16.20 7.20 1.62
CA ILE A 64 -15.16 8.15 1.17
C ILE A 64 -15.76 9.55 1.19
N GLU A 65 -15.09 10.45 1.91
CA GLU A 65 -15.47 11.85 2.02
C GLU A 65 -14.52 12.74 1.20
N VAL A 66 -15.07 13.70 0.47
CA VAL A 66 -14.30 14.81 -0.09
C VAL A 66 -14.17 15.89 0.95
N GLY A 67 -12.95 16.24 1.34
CA GLY A 67 -12.71 17.33 2.29
C GLY A 67 -11.60 18.27 1.83
N LEU A 68 -11.11 19.08 2.76
CA LEU A 68 -10.00 20.01 2.54
C LEU A 68 -8.78 19.61 3.37
N ASP A 69 -7.59 19.72 2.80
CA ASP A 69 -6.34 19.64 3.54
C ASP A 69 -6.06 20.97 4.28
N PHE A 70 -4.94 21.02 5.03
CA PHE A 70 -4.52 22.22 5.76
C PHE A 70 -4.33 23.45 4.85
N HIS A 71 -4.02 23.25 3.57
CA HIS A 71 -3.85 24.30 2.57
C HIS A 71 -5.13 24.60 1.77
N ARG A 72 -6.28 24.08 2.22
CA ARG A 72 -7.60 24.21 1.55
C ARG A 72 -7.66 23.61 0.15
N ASN A 73 -6.78 22.66 -0.17
CA ASN A 73 -6.92 21.85 -1.38
C ASN A 73 -7.89 20.70 -1.13
N ARG A 74 -8.65 20.33 -2.15
CA ARG A 74 -9.52 19.16 -2.10
C ARG A 74 -8.70 17.88 -1.92
N CYS A 75 -9.03 17.09 -0.92
CA CYS A 75 -8.44 15.78 -0.64
C CYS A 75 -9.53 14.74 -0.33
N LEU A 76 -9.13 13.48 -0.22
CA LEU A 76 -10.01 12.38 0.10
C LEU A 76 -9.70 11.84 1.48
N PHE A 77 -10.76 11.54 2.22
CA PHE A 77 -10.70 10.85 3.49
C PHE A 77 -11.39 9.50 3.37
N ILE A 78 -10.73 8.45 3.84
CA ILE A 78 -11.37 7.18 4.13
C ILE A 78 -12.04 7.34 5.49
N ILE A 79 -13.36 7.15 5.52
CA ILE A 79 -14.10 6.87 6.74
C ILE A 79 -14.06 5.36 6.92
N ARG A 80 -13.40 4.89 7.98
CA ARG A 80 -13.26 3.46 8.26
C ARG A 80 -14.50 2.90 8.96
N LYS A 81 -14.60 1.58 9.09
CA LYS A 81 -15.74 0.90 9.74
C LYS A 81 -15.90 1.21 11.23
N ASP A 82 -14.82 1.63 11.89
CA ASP A 82 -14.81 2.11 13.26
C ASP A 82 -15.06 3.62 13.39
N ASP A 83 -15.51 4.27 12.31
CA ASP A 83 -15.72 5.72 12.18
C ASP A 83 -14.45 6.58 12.31
N SER A 84 -13.26 5.96 12.39
CA SER A 84 -12.00 6.69 12.27
C SER A 84 -11.84 7.25 10.85
N ARG A 85 -11.20 8.42 10.77
CA ARG A 85 -11.04 9.19 9.53
C ARG A 85 -9.57 9.36 9.21
N VAL A 86 -9.14 8.93 8.03
CA VAL A 86 -7.74 9.03 7.58
C VAL A 86 -7.64 9.63 6.19
N VAL A 87 -6.66 10.50 5.97
CA VAL A 87 -6.40 11.10 4.65
C VAL A 87 -5.74 10.09 3.72
N ILE A 88 -6.13 10.10 2.45
CA ILE A 88 -5.49 9.29 1.41
C ILE A 88 -5.22 10.10 0.13
N SER A 89 -4.03 9.91 -0.43
CA SER A 89 -3.61 10.61 -1.65
C SER A 89 -3.93 9.78 -2.89
N TRP A 90 -5.01 10.13 -3.60
CA TRP A 90 -5.30 9.52 -4.90
C TRP A 90 -4.16 9.77 -5.92
N ARG A 91 -3.43 10.89 -5.77
CA ARG A 91 -2.28 11.20 -6.64
C ARG A 91 -1.13 10.21 -6.46
N HIS A 92 -0.95 9.69 -5.24
CA HIS A 92 0.03 8.63 -4.98
C HIS A 92 -0.28 7.40 -5.85
N CYS A 93 -1.54 7.06 -6.00
CA CYS A 93 -1.99 5.87 -6.74
C CYS A 93 -1.70 5.94 -8.26
N VAL A 94 -1.67 7.15 -8.83
CA VAL A 94 -1.47 7.38 -10.28
C VAL A 94 -0.07 7.86 -10.65
N LYS A 95 0.75 8.23 -9.65
CA LYS A 95 2.11 8.75 -9.86
C LYS A 95 2.97 7.75 -10.64
N PRO A 96 3.84 8.20 -11.56
CA PRO A 96 4.81 7.32 -12.17
C PRO A 96 5.79 6.74 -11.15
N TYR A 97 5.81 5.41 -11.09
CA TYR A 97 6.81 4.64 -10.36
C TYR A 97 8.00 4.27 -11.26
N THR A 98 9.20 4.25 -10.67
CA THR A 98 10.40 3.68 -11.30
C THR A 98 10.29 2.16 -11.34
N LYS A 99 11.07 1.49 -12.22
CA LYS A 99 11.10 0.01 -12.25
C LYS A 99 11.47 -0.56 -10.87
N LYS A 100 12.48 0.02 -10.20
CA LYS A 100 12.84 -0.32 -8.82
C LYS A 100 11.63 -0.29 -7.89
N MET A 101 10.84 0.78 -7.88
CA MET A 101 9.66 0.89 -7.00
C MET A 101 8.62 -0.19 -7.30
N VAL A 102 8.25 -0.39 -8.58
CA VAL A 102 7.23 -1.37 -8.97
C VAL A 102 7.66 -2.78 -8.59
N VAL A 103 8.91 -3.15 -8.86
CA VAL A 103 9.47 -4.45 -8.49
C VAL A 103 9.51 -4.60 -6.98
N SER A 104 9.97 -3.59 -6.25
CA SER A 104 10.03 -3.64 -4.79
C SER A 104 8.64 -3.77 -4.15
N TYR A 105 7.58 -3.22 -4.77
CA TYR A 105 6.20 -3.45 -4.34
C TYR A 105 5.74 -4.88 -4.59
N ALA A 106 6.09 -5.48 -5.73
CA ALA A 106 5.78 -6.88 -6.02
C ALA A 106 6.47 -7.84 -5.01
N PHE A 107 7.72 -7.56 -4.64
CA PHE A 107 8.44 -8.33 -3.61
C PHE A 107 7.84 -8.12 -2.21
N ARG A 108 7.43 -6.89 -1.83
CA ARG A 108 6.70 -6.65 -0.56
C ARG A 108 5.39 -7.42 -0.53
N ARG A 109 4.65 -7.39 -1.65
CA ARG A 109 3.40 -8.14 -1.81
C ARG A 109 3.61 -9.64 -1.61
N ALA A 110 4.68 -10.21 -2.14
CA ALA A 110 4.99 -11.63 -2.03
C ALA A 110 5.23 -12.10 -0.57
N VAL A 111 5.64 -11.22 0.33
CA VAL A 111 5.89 -11.53 1.76
C VAL A 111 4.87 -10.86 2.71
N LYS A 112 3.81 -10.27 2.15
CA LYS A 112 2.79 -9.56 2.92
C LYS A 112 2.17 -10.44 4.01
N SER A 113 1.89 -11.71 3.72
CA SER A 113 1.32 -12.65 4.67
C SER A 113 2.23 -12.87 5.88
N THR A 114 3.54 -13.03 5.67
CA THR A 114 4.54 -13.19 6.73
C THR A 114 4.57 -11.96 7.65
N VAL A 115 4.62 -10.76 7.06
CA VAL A 115 4.65 -9.50 7.81
C VAL A 115 3.35 -9.30 8.62
N MET A 116 2.20 -9.60 8.02
CA MET A 116 0.90 -9.47 8.69
C MET A 116 0.71 -10.52 9.79
N ALA A 117 1.21 -11.74 9.61
CA ALA A 117 1.17 -12.78 10.63
C ALA A 117 1.94 -12.34 11.88
N PHE A 118 3.18 -11.84 11.71
CA PHE A 118 3.96 -11.27 12.81
C PHE A 118 3.20 -10.14 13.52
N LYS A 119 2.63 -9.20 12.77
CA LYS A 119 1.88 -8.07 13.34
C LYS A 119 0.70 -8.54 14.18
N ASN A 120 -0.11 -9.45 13.64
CA ASN A 120 -1.28 -9.98 14.32
C ASN A 120 -0.90 -10.74 15.60
N GLU A 121 0.13 -11.58 15.55
CA GLU A 121 0.62 -12.32 16.71
C GLU A 121 1.12 -11.38 17.81
N ALA A 122 1.93 -10.37 17.45
CA ALA A 122 2.43 -9.38 18.39
C ALA A 122 1.29 -8.63 19.10
N ILE A 123 0.26 -8.20 18.35
CA ILE A 123 -0.90 -7.49 18.92
C ILE A 123 -1.69 -8.41 19.85
N LEU A 124 -1.95 -9.66 19.46
CA LEU A 124 -2.66 -10.63 20.28
C LEU A 124 -1.94 -10.91 21.61
N ASN A 125 -0.60 -10.84 21.59
CA ASN A 125 0.25 -10.98 22.78
C ASN A 125 0.40 -9.68 23.58
N GLY A 126 -0.39 -8.63 23.28
CA GLY A 126 -0.38 -7.37 24.03
C GLY A 126 0.85 -6.51 23.78
N ALA A 127 1.32 -6.44 22.53
CA ALA A 127 2.50 -5.65 22.16
C ALA A 127 2.48 -4.22 22.71
N VAL A 128 3.64 -3.79 23.20
CA VAL A 128 3.89 -2.42 23.68
C VAL A 128 5.02 -1.85 22.86
N CYS A 129 4.93 -0.57 22.47
CA CYS A 129 5.97 0.10 21.73
C CYS A 129 7.27 0.12 22.55
N PRO A 130 8.38 -0.46 22.06
CA PRO A 130 9.64 -0.50 22.80
C PRO A 130 10.27 0.89 22.99
N LYS A 131 9.84 1.89 22.20
CA LYS A 131 10.36 3.27 22.26
C LYS A 131 9.53 4.19 23.14
N LEU A 132 8.20 4.10 23.06
CA LEU A 132 7.27 5.03 23.72
C LEU A 132 6.45 4.42 24.85
N GLY A 133 6.50 3.10 25.06
CA GLY A 133 5.77 2.42 26.13
C GLY A 133 4.25 2.38 25.95
N VAL A 134 3.73 2.75 24.77
CA VAL A 134 2.29 2.74 24.47
C VAL A 134 1.81 1.37 24.00
N ASN A 135 0.60 0.98 24.40
CA ASN A 135 -0.04 -0.25 23.91
C ASN A 135 -0.27 -0.16 22.39
N LEU A 136 0.09 -1.23 21.69
CA LEU A 136 -0.02 -1.32 20.24
C LEU A 136 -1.29 -2.05 19.84
N THR A 137 -2.01 -1.47 18.89
CA THR A 137 -3.15 -2.03 18.18
C THR A 137 -2.77 -2.23 16.73
N PHE A 138 -3.64 -2.85 15.94
CA PHE A 138 -3.43 -2.98 14.51
C PHE A 138 -3.30 -1.61 13.82
N ASP A 139 -4.11 -0.64 14.22
CA ASP A 139 -4.20 0.64 13.52
C ASP A 139 -3.16 1.68 13.98
N ASN A 140 -2.56 1.52 15.17
CA ASN A 140 -1.59 2.50 15.70
C ASN A 140 -0.13 2.04 15.58
N SER A 141 0.15 0.94 14.86
CA SER A 141 1.46 0.31 14.83
C SER A 141 1.98 -0.04 13.43
N HIS A 142 3.30 -0.08 13.29
CA HIS A 142 4.01 -0.55 12.10
C HIS A 142 4.99 -1.68 12.43
N VAL A 143 5.07 -2.65 11.53
CA VAL A 143 6.17 -3.59 11.50
C VAL A 143 7.38 -2.88 10.93
N SER A 144 8.46 -2.85 11.71
CA SER A 144 9.75 -2.29 11.30
C SER A 144 10.76 -3.41 11.16
N TYR A 145 11.63 -3.32 10.17
CA TYR A 145 12.77 -4.21 10.04
C TYR A 145 13.88 -3.76 10.98
N VAL A 146 14.48 -4.70 11.72
CA VAL A 146 15.49 -4.40 12.77
C VAL A 146 16.90 -4.48 12.20
N SER A 147 17.34 -5.68 11.82
CA SER A 147 18.75 -5.95 11.49
C SER A 147 19.15 -5.52 10.08
N MET A 148 18.22 -5.56 9.13
CA MET A 148 18.46 -5.22 7.73
C MET A 148 17.19 -4.62 7.14
N SER A 149 17.30 -3.51 6.41
CA SER A 149 16.12 -2.92 5.76
C SER A 149 15.56 -3.86 4.69
N PHE A 150 14.27 -3.72 4.37
CA PHE A 150 13.67 -4.46 3.27
C PHE A 150 14.42 -4.22 1.95
N ASP A 151 14.82 -2.97 1.68
CA ASP A 151 15.44 -2.61 0.40
C ASP A 151 16.85 -3.19 0.29
N ASP A 152 17.61 -3.27 1.39
CA ASP A 152 18.92 -3.95 1.41
C ASP A 152 18.75 -5.45 1.23
N MET A 153 17.81 -6.06 1.97
CA MET A 153 17.50 -7.49 1.86
C MET A 153 17.08 -7.90 0.46
N LEU A 154 16.24 -7.08 -0.19
CA LEU A 154 15.84 -7.31 -1.57
C LEU A 154 17.03 -7.17 -2.52
N THR A 155 17.89 -6.18 -2.29
CA THR A 155 19.08 -5.96 -3.12
C THR A 155 20.04 -7.15 -3.03
N ASP A 156 20.29 -7.67 -1.82
CA ASP A 156 21.11 -8.85 -1.59
C ASP A 156 20.50 -10.10 -2.25
N PHE A 157 19.20 -10.33 -2.05
CA PHE A 157 18.50 -11.44 -2.69
C PHE A 157 18.61 -11.41 -4.21
N LEU A 158 18.41 -10.24 -4.83
CA LEU A 158 18.52 -10.10 -6.28
C LEU A 158 19.95 -10.43 -6.74
N ALA A 159 20.97 -9.91 -6.05
CA ALA A 159 22.36 -10.18 -6.38
C ALA A 159 22.72 -11.67 -6.24
N GLU A 160 22.33 -12.31 -5.14
CA GLU A 160 22.57 -13.74 -4.88
C GLU A 160 21.90 -14.65 -5.93
N ASN A 161 20.80 -14.20 -6.53
CA ASN A 161 20.04 -14.95 -7.54
C ASN A 161 20.32 -14.51 -8.98
N SER A 162 21.38 -13.70 -9.21
CA SER A 162 21.71 -13.16 -10.54
C SER A 162 20.55 -12.41 -11.22
N LEU A 163 19.73 -11.74 -10.42
CA LEU A 163 18.61 -10.90 -10.84
C LEU A 163 18.95 -9.42 -10.67
N THR A 164 18.24 -8.58 -11.41
CA THR A 164 18.25 -7.13 -11.25
C THR A 164 16.81 -6.62 -11.22
N TYR A 165 16.61 -5.38 -10.78
CA TYR A 165 15.29 -4.75 -10.89
C TYR A 165 14.77 -4.72 -12.33
N GLU A 166 15.64 -4.68 -13.34
CA GLU A 166 15.23 -4.67 -14.75
C GLU A 166 14.86 -6.06 -15.27
N SER A 167 15.54 -7.11 -14.82
CA SER A 167 15.27 -8.49 -15.27
C SER A 167 14.06 -9.14 -14.62
N VAL A 168 13.53 -8.56 -13.54
CA VAL A 168 12.32 -9.08 -12.88
C VAL A 168 11.08 -8.77 -13.71
N GLU A 169 10.45 -9.83 -14.19
CA GLU A 169 9.16 -9.80 -14.88
C GLU A 169 8.01 -9.80 -13.89
N LEU A 170 6.99 -9.00 -14.20
CA LEU A 170 5.79 -8.84 -13.41
C LEU A 170 4.56 -9.14 -14.27
N VAL A 171 3.53 -9.69 -13.64
CA VAL A 171 2.20 -9.85 -14.23
C VAL A 171 1.20 -8.97 -13.50
N ASP A 172 0.22 -8.46 -14.24
CA ASP A 172 -0.89 -7.73 -13.65
C ASP A 172 -1.77 -8.70 -12.83
N PRO A 173 -2.26 -8.27 -11.66
CA PRO A 173 -3.21 -9.06 -10.89
C PRO A 173 -4.57 -9.16 -11.60
N GLU A 174 -5.35 -10.16 -11.20
CA GLU A 174 -6.75 -10.26 -11.62
C GLU A 174 -7.58 -9.11 -11.05
N TYR A 175 -8.69 -8.79 -11.72
CA TYR A 175 -9.61 -7.75 -11.26
C TYR A 175 -10.12 -7.99 -9.83
N SER A 176 -10.42 -9.25 -9.50
CA SER A 176 -10.94 -9.68 -8.20
C SER A 176 -9.93 -9.55 -7.06
N ASP A 177 -8.67 -9.23 -7.36
CA ASP A 177 -7.61 -9.17 -6.37
C ASP A 177 -7.70 -7.89 -5.53
N SER A 178 -7.74 -8.04 -4.21
CA SER A 178 -7.75 -6.90 -3.28
C SER A 178 -6.49 -6.02 -3.37
N ASP A 179 -5.38 -6.56 -3.89
CA ASP A 179 -4.15 -5.84 -4.13
C ASP A 179 -3.90 -5.75 -5.64
N GLN A 180 -4.06 -4.56 -6.21
CA GLN A 180 -3.90 -4.33 -7.66
C GLN A 180 -2.45 -4.02 -8.06
N ARG A 181 -1.47 -4.13 -7.15
CA ARG A 181 -0.05 -3.98 -7.49
C ARG A 181 0.48 -5.22 -8.21
N GLY A 182 1.48 -5.05 -9.09
CA GLY A 182 2.04 -6.15 -9.89
C GLY A 182 2.51 -7.36 -9.05
N LYS A 183 2.35 -8.56 -9.61
CA LYS A 183 2.82 -9.83 -9.04
C LYS A 183 4.12 -10.26 -9.71
N LEU A 184 4.98 -10.97 -8.99
CA LEU A 184 6.12 -11.64 -9.61
C LEU A 184 5.62 -12.68 -10.63
N ALA A 185 6.13 -12.64 -11.85
CA ALA A 185 5.72 -13.58 -12.90
C ALA A 185 6.20 -15.02 -12.63
N SER A 186 7.40 -15.15 -12.05
CA SER A 186 8.00 -16.45 -11.75
C SER A 186 7.60 -16.95 -10.37
N HIS A 187 6.93 -18.11 -10.34
CA HIS A 187 6.60 -18.80 -9.10
C HIS A 187 7.86 -19.22 -8.33
N VAL A 188 8.90 -19.69 -9.03
CA VAL A 188 10.18 -20.08 -8.43
C VAL A 188 10.84 -18.91 -7.71
N VAL A 189 10.88 -17.73 -8.35
CA VAL A 189 11.44 -16.51 -7.71
C VAL A 189 10.61 -16.12 -6.48
N THR A 190 9.28 -16.25 -6.57
CA THR A 190 8.36 -15.95 -5.46
C THR A 190 8.64 -16.84 -4.25
N GLU A 191 8.72 -18.16 -4.44
CA GLU A 191 8.98 -19.10 -3.34
C GLU A 191 10.38 -18.93 -2.76
N SER A 192 11.40 -18.73 -3.60
CA SER A 192 12.77 -18.47 -3.16
C SER A 192 12.86 -17.20 -2.32
N TRP A 193 12.18 -16.13 -2.75
CA TRP A 193 12.11 -14.88 -1.99
C TRP A 193 11.43 -15.06 -0.64
N GLN A 194 10.29 -15.77 -0.60
CA GLN A 194 9.57 -16.02 0.64
C GLN A 194 10.43 -16.79 1.66
N LYS A 195 11.15 -17.82 1.20
CA LYS A 195 12.09 -18.58 2.06
C LYS A 195 13.25 -17.72 2.54
N TYR A 196 13.86 -16.95 1.63
CA TYR A 196 14.96 -16.06 1.94
C TYR A 196 14.56 -15.03 2.99
N HIS A 197 13.44 -14.34 2.76
CA HIS A 197 12.86 -13.36 3.65
C HIS A 197 12.52 -13.97 5.02
N GLN A 198 11.85 -15.12 5.06
CA GLN A 198 11.49 -15.77 6.32
C GLN A 198 12.72 -16.15 7.17
N SER A 199 13.83 -16.52 6.53
CA SER A 199 15.06 -16.93 7.23
C SER A 199 15.89 -15.76 7.78
N ARG A 200 15.66 -14.53 7.29
CA ARG A 200 16.50 -13.36 7.60
C ARG A 200 15.74 -12.16 8.16
N ALA A 201 14.42 -12.11 7.98
CA ALA A 201 13.62 -11.00 8.43
C ALA A 201 13.47 -11.02 9.95
N GLU A 202 14.00 -9.97 10.56
CA GLU A 202 13.82 -9.70 11.98
C GLU A 202 12.96 -8.45 12.13
N PHE A 203 11.87 -8.61 12.86
CA PHE A 203 10.83 -7.61 13.01
C PHE A 203 10.72 -7.09 14.44
N GLU A 204 10.38 -5.81 14.53
CA GLU A 204 9.84 -5.18 15.74
C GLU A 204 8.50 -4.52 15.40
N LEU A 205 7.65 -4.34 16.41
CA LEU A 205 6.42 -3.56 16.28
C LEU A 205 6.60 -2.21 16.98
N LEU A 206 6.46 -1.13 16.22
CA LEU A 206 6.59 0.25 16.70
C LEU A 206 5.25 0.96 16.61
N SER A 207 5.02 2.00 17.43
CA SER A 207 3.93 2.92 17.17
C SER A 207 4.20 3.69 15.87
N ILE A 208 3.15 4.25 15.26
CA ILE A 208 3.31 5.11 14.07
C ILE A 208 4.31 6.23 14.32
N GLU A 209 4.18 6.91 15.46
CA GLU A 209 5.07 7.99 15.87
C GLU A 209 6.53 7.53 15.99
N ALA A 210 6.77 6.43 16.71
CA ALA A 210 8.13 5.90 16.90
C ALA A 210 8.76 5.48 15.58
N ASN A 211 7.98 4.88 14.67
CA ASN A 211 8.46 4.45 13.37
C ASN A 211 8.82 5.63 12.45
N LEU A 212 8.09 6.75 12.52
CA LEU A 212 8.39 7.96 11.75
C LEU A 212 9.62 8.72 12.27
N SER A 213 10.02 8.48 13.52
CA SER A 213 11.18 9.10 14.16
C SER A 213 12.48 8.29 14.05
N LYS A 214 12.47 7.18 13.31
CA LYS A 214 13.63 6.29 13.08
C LYS A 214 14.49 6.80 11.91
#